data_AF-A0AB40BXA3-F1
#
_entry.id   AF-A0AB40BXA3-F1
#
_cell.length_a   1.000
_cell.length_b   1.000
_cell.length_c   1.000
_cell.angle_alpha   90.00
_cell.angle_beta   90.00
_cell.angle_gamma   90.00
#
_symmetry.space_group_name_H-M   'P 1'
#
loop_
_entity.id
_entity.type
_entity.pdbx_description
1 polymer ?
#
loop_
_entity_poly.entity_id
_entity_poly.type
_entity_poly.pdbx_seq_one_letter_code
_entity_poly.pdbx_strand_id
1 'polypeptide(L)'
;MKEQKFESYFGRKIAIDASMSIYQFLIVVGRIGTETLTNEAGEVTSHLQGMFNRTIRLLEAGIKPVYVFDGQPPDLKKQELAKRYSKRENASKELTAAIEDGDKEGIEKYSKRTEGHKAT
;
A
#
# COMPACT_ATOMS: atom_id res chain seq x y z
N MET A 1 -23.09 -4.96 4.38
CA MET A 1 -22.01 -4.78 5.38
C MET A 1 -22.66 -4.31 6.66
N LYS A 2 -22.36 -4.88 7.83
CA LYS A 2 -22.92 -4.39 9.11
C LYS A 2 -22.05 -3.24 9.60
N GLU A 3 -22.66 -2.10 9.86
CA GLU A 3 -21.95 -0.97 10.47
C GLU A 3 -21.82 -1.22 11.98
N GLN A 4 -20.60 -1.10 12.50
CA GLN A 4 -20.32 -1.23 13.92
C GLN A 4 -19.42 -0.10 14.40
N LYS A 5 -19.70 0.36 15.62
CA LYS A 5 -18.88 1.35 16.29
C LYS A 5 -17.51 0.78 16.63
N PHE A 6 -16.48 1.62 16.62
CA PHE A 6 -15.11 1.19 16.84
C PHE A 6 -14.90 0.56 18.23
N GLU A 7 -15.60 1.09 19.23
CA GLU A 7 -15.59 0.64 20.63
C GLU A 7 -16.17 -0.77 20.81
N SER A 8 -16.97 -1.26 19.85
CA SER A 8 -17.52 -2.62 19.91
C SER A 8 -16.46 -3.72 19.84
N TYR A 9 -15.23 -3.36 19.45
CA TYR A 9 -14.09 -4.25 19.38
C TYR A 9 -13.15 -4.17 20.60
N PHE A 10 -13.53 -3.45 21.66
CA PHE A 10 -12.73 -3.35 22.87
C PHE A 10 -12.34 -4.73 23.43
N GLY A 11 -11.06 -4.88 23.79
CA GLY A 11 -10.48 -6.11 24.33
C GLY A 11 -10.25 -7.22 23.31
N ARG A 12 -10.70 -7.07 22.06
CA ARG A 12 -10.56 -8.09 21.02
C ARG A 12 -9.13 -8.11 20.48
N LYS A 13 -8.65 -9.31 20.16
CA LYS A 13 -7.44 -9.51 19.35
C LYS A 13 -7.85 -9.50 17.89
N ILE A 14 -7.22 -8.67 17.07
CA ILE A 14 -7.56 -8.54 15.65
C ILE A 14 -6.30 -8.78 14.82
N ALA A 15 -6.36 -9.77 13.94
CA ALA A 15 -5.34 -10.00 12.93
C ALA A 15 -5.52 -8.97 11.81
N ILE A 16 -4.45 -8.26 11.49
CA ILE A 16 -4.41 -7.22 10.47
C ILE A 16 -3.41 -7.65 9.40
N ASP A 17 -3.83 -7.65 8.14
CA ASP A 17 -2.93 -7.83 7.00
C ASP A 17 -1.95 -6.65 6.93
N ALA A 18 -0.67 -6.94 7.20
CA ALA A 18 0.37 -5.92 7.27
C ALA A 18 0.74 -5.41 5.89
N SER A 19 0.86 -6.31 4.90
CA SER A 19 1.19 -5.99 3.51
C SER A 19 0.20 -4.98 2.94
N MET A 20 -1.10 -5.26 3.12
CA MET A 20 -2.17 -4.37 2.69
C MET A 20 -2.20 -3.05 3.45
N SER A 21 -1.95 -3.06 4.76
CA SER A 21 -1.92 -1.84 5.57
C SER A 21 -0.78 -0.91 5.17
N ILE A 22 0.43 -1.44 5.00
CA ILE A 22 1.61 -0.70 4.55
C ILE A 22 1.33 -0.02 3.20
N TYR A 23 0.75 -0.77 2.26
CA TYR A 23 0.43 -0.24 0.94
C TYR A 23 -0.59 0.92 1.01
N GLN A 24 -1.65 0.78 1.82
CA GLN A 24 -2.61 1.87 2.04
C GLN A 24 -1.92 3.13 2.59
N PHE A 25 -0.98 2.98 3.52
CA PHE A 25 -0.27 4.11 4.09
C PHE A 25 0.66 4.80 3.08
N LEU A 26 1.32 4.05 2.21
CA LEU A 26 2.13 4.63 1.12
C LEU A 26 1.31 5.52 0.18
N ILE A 27 0.04 5.19 -0.05
CA ILE A 27 -0.84 5.97 -0.94
C ILE A 27 -1.45 7.17 -0.24
N VAL A 28 -1.82 7.04 1.04
CA VAL A 28 -2.69 8.01 1.72
C VAL A 28 -1.91 8.96 2.62
N VAL A 29 -0.84 8.51 3.28
CA VAL A 29 -0.19 9.28 4.35
C VAL A 29 0.84 10.23 3.76
N GLY A 30 0.67 11.53 4.05
CA GLY A 30 1.65 12.58 3.74
C GLY A 30 1.86 12.80 2.24
N ARG A 31 0.85 12.50 1.42
CA ARG A 31 0.88 12.69 -0.02
C ARG A 31 0.30 14.05 -0.39
N ILE A 32 1.04 14.83 -1.17
CA ILE A 32 0.57 16.12 -1.74
C ILE A 32 0.85 16.07 -3.24
N GLY A 33 -0.20 15.89 -4.05
CA GLY A 33 -0.04 15.63 -5.48
C GLY A 33 0.76 14.35 -5.73
N THR A 34 1.91 14.47 -6.40
CA THR A 34 2.84 13.36 -6.68
C THR A 34 3.90 13.16 -5.60
N GLU A 35 4.05 14.11 -4.68
CA GLU A 35 5.06 14.06 -3.62
C GLU A 35 4.63 13.13 -2.49
N THR A 36 5.59 12.40 -1.93
CA THR A 36 5.39 11.46 -0.81
C THR A 36 6.21 11.92 0.39
N LEU A 37 5.76 11.58 1.59
CA LEU A 37 6.50 11.88 2.82
C LEU A 37 7.83 11.12 2.86
N THR A 38 8.93 11.85 3.03
CA THR A 38 10.28 11.29 3.12
C THR A 38 11.03 11.80 4.36
N ASN A 39 12.13 11.14 4.71
CA ASN A 39 13.14 11.69 5.62
C ASN A 39 14.11 12.62 4.86
N GLU A 40 15.12 13.13 5.57
CA GLU A 40 16.17 14.01 5.01
C GLU A 40 17.00 13.35 3.91
N ALA A 41 17.10 12.00 3.91
CA ALA A 41 17.79 11.22 2.89
C ALA A 41 16.91 10.93 1.65
N GLY A 42 15.65 11.38 1.63
CA GLY A 42 14.70 11.12 0.55
C GLY A 42 14.04 9.73 0.61
N GLU A 43 14.21 8.99 1.71
CA GLU A 43 13.58 7.68 1.89
C GLU A 43 12.12 7.84 2.33
N VAL A 44 11.21 7.09 1.73
CA VAL A 44 9.76 7.18 2.00
C VAL A 44 9.44 6.72 3.42
N THR A 45 8.71 7.52 4.21
CA THR A 45 8.38 7.24 5.61
C THR A 45 6.88 7.13 5.90
N SER A 46 6.01 7.36 4.90
CA SER A 46 4.54 7.29 5.01
C SER A 46 4.04 6.03 5.71
N HIS A 47 4.65 4.87 5.41
CA HIS A 47 4.27 3.59 5.99
C HIS A 47 4.57 3.50 7.48
N LEU A 48 5.70 4.05 7.95
CA LEU A 48 6.06 4.07 9.37
C LEU A 48 5.09 4.94 10.17
N GLN A 49 4.85 6.17 9.68
CA GLN A 49 3.93 7.09 10.34
C GLN A 49 2.50 6.54 10.36
N GLY A 50 2.05 5.96 9.24
CA GLY A 50 0.74 5.33 9.14
C GLY A 50 0.55 4.17 10.10
N MET A 51 1.51 3.23 10.13
CA MET A 51 1.49 2.09 11.05
C MET A 51 1.52 2.55 12.51
N PHE A 52 2.37 3.51 12.85
CA PHE A 52 2.50 4.04 14.21
C PHE A 52 1.18 4.66 14.69
N ASN A 53 0.65 5.64 13.96
CA ASN A 53 -0.58 6.34 14.33
C ASN A 53 -1.79 5.41 14.34
N ARG A 54 -1.89 4.49 13.38
CA ARG A 54 -2.99 3.51 13.34
C ARG A 54 -2.95 2.56 14.53
N THR A 55 -1.76 2.09 14.89
CA THR A 55 -1.59 1.15 16.00
C THR A 55 -1.91 1.81 17.32
N ILE A 56 -1.47 3.06 17.54
CA ILE A 56 -1.87 3.84 18.72
C ILE A 56 -3.38 3.93 18.83
N ARG A 57 -4.07 4.36 17.76
CA ARG A 57 -5.53 4.48 17.76
C ARG A 57 -6.25 3.16 18.07
N LEU A 58 -5.73 2.03 17.57
CA LEU A 58 -6.27 0.71 17.88
C LEU A 58 -6.10 0.37 19.37
N LEU A 59 -4.91 0.61 19.92
CA LEU A 59 -4.60 0.37 21.33
C LEU A 59 -5.41 1.28 22.26
N GLU A 60 -5.60 2.56 21.91
CA GLU A 60 -6.45 3.52 22.64
C GLU A 60 -7.90 3.06 22.70
N ALA A 61 -8.40 2.42 21.63
CA ALA A 61 -9.72 1.80 21.61
C ALA A 61 -9.77 0.43 22.33
N GLY A 62 -8.69 0.00 22.98
CA GLY A 62 -8.57 -1.27 23.69
C GLY A 62 -8.47 -2.50 22.78
N ILE A 63 -8.25 -2.31 21.48
CA ILE A 63 -8.03 -3.40 20.52
C ILE A 63 -6.59 -3.87 20.64
N LYS A 64 -6.36 -5.18 20.53
CA LYS A 64 -5.03 -5.81 20.54
C LYS A 64 -4.65 -6.23 19.12
N PRO A 65 -4.01 -5.36 18.31
CA PRO A 65 -3.68 -5.68 16.93
C PRO A 65 -2.56 -6.71 16.84
N VAL A 66 -2.67 -7.62 15.87
CA VAL A 66 -1.63 -8.58 15.48
C VAL A 66 -1.41 -8.40 13.98
N TYR A 67 -0.29 -7.81 13.60
CA TYR A 67 0.05 -7.65 12.19
C TYR A 67 0.60 -8.95 11.62
N VAL A 68 0.00 -9.41 10.54
CA VAL A 68 0.37 -10.63 9.83
C VAL A 68 1.02 -10.22 8.51
N PHE A 69 2.28 -10.61 8.34
CA PHE A 69 3.02 -10.42 7.11
C PHE A 69 2.92 -11.67 6.26
N ASP A 70 2.90 -11.48 4.94
CA ASP A 70 2.98 -12.60 4.02
C ASP A 70 4.32 -13.32 4.17
N GLY A 71 4.25 -14.64 4.21
CA GLY A 71 5.42 -15.51 4.09
C GLY A 71 5.77 -15.77 2.63
N GLN A 72 6.67 -16.75 2.43
CA GLN A 72 6.99 -17.19 1.07
C GLN A 72 5.73 -17.73 0.37
N PRO A 73 5.41 -17.25 -0.84
CA PRO A 73 4.25 -17.74 -1.58
C PRO A 73 4.46 -19.20 -2.00
N PRO A 74 3.40 -20.04 -2.01
CA PRO A 74 3.50 -21.43 -2.43
C PRO A 74 3.82 -21.55 -3.93
N ASP A 75 4.44 -22.67 -4.33
CA ASP A 75 4.87 -22.90 -5.71
C ASP A 75 3.76 -22.75 -6.75
N LEU A 76 2.53 -23.14 -6.40
CA LEU A 76 1.33 -22.99 -7.22
C LEU A 76 1.06 -21.53 -7.63
N LYS A 77 1.53 -20.54 -6.87
CA LYS A 77 1.38 -19.11 -7.18
C LYS A 77 2.51 -18.55 -8.05
N LYS A 78 3.59 -19.30 -8.34
CA LYS A 78 4.75 -18.79 -9.09
C LYS A 78 4.39 -18.25 -10.47
N GLN A 79 3.55 -18.96 -11.22
CA GLN A 79 3.15 -18.53 -12.57
C GLN A 79 2.31 -17.25 -12.54
N GLU A 80 1.39 -17.13 -11.59
CA GLU A 80 0.55 -15.94 -11.44
C GLU A 80 1.39 -14.74 -10.99
N LEU A 81 2.31 -14.93 -10.04
CA LEU A 81 3.25 -13.89 -9.64
C LEU A 81 4.13 -13.44 -10.80
N ALA A 82 4.66 -14.36 -11.61
CA ALA A 82 5.44 -14.02 -12.80
C ALA A 82 4.64 -13.16 -13.80
N LYS A 83 3.36 -13.50 -14.03
CA LYS A 83 2.46 -12.69 -14.86
C LYS A 83 2.26 -11.29 -14.28
N ARG A 84 2.09 -11.17 -12.96
CA ARG A 84 1.94 -9.87 -12.27
C ARG A 84 3.21 -9.03 -12.37
N TYR A 85 4.38 -9.63 -12.16
CA TYR A 85 5.66 -8.95 -12.32
C TYR A 85 5.85 -8.41 -13.74
N SER A 86 5.58 -9.23 -14.76
CA SER A 86 5.68 -8.80 -16.16
C SER A 86 4.71 -7.66 -16.49
N LYS A 87 3.46 -7.72 -16.01
CA LYS A 87 2.51 -6.61 -16.19
C LYS A 87 2.99 -5.32 -15.51
N ARG A 88 3.57 -5.42 -14.31
CA ARG A 88 4.13 -4.27 -13.59
C ARG A 88 5.30 -3.65 -14.35
N GLU A 89 6.20 -4.47 -14.86
CA GLU A 89 7.35 -4.01 -15.64
C GLU A 89 6.91 -3.28 -16.91
N ASN A 90 5.93 -3.83 -17.64
CA ASN A 90 5.39 -3.19 -18.83
C ASN A 90 4.71 -1.86 -18.49
N ALA A 91 3.90 -1.80 -17.42
CA ALA A 91 3.25 -0.56 -16.99
C ALA A 91 4.27 0.51 -16.56
N SER A 92 5.37 0.12 -15.91
CA SER A 92 6.46 1.04 -15.58
C SER A 92 7.16 1.58 -16.83
N LYS A 93 7.43 0.74 -17.83
CA LYS A 93 8.02 1.17 -19.11
C LYS A 93 7.10 2.14 -19.86
N GLU A 94 5.81 1.83 -19.94
CA GLU A 94 4.80 2.70 -20.56
C GLU A 94 4.70 4.06 -19.84
N LEU A 95 4.80 4.06 -18.50
CA LEU A 95 4.82 5.29 -17.71
C LEU A 95 6.07 6.13 -18.01
N THR A 96 7.26 5.52 -18.06
CA THR A 96 8.51 6.23 -18.37
C THR A 96 8.45 6.86 -19.76
N ALA A 97 7.99 6.12 -20.77
CA ALA A 97 7.83 6.65 -22.13
C ALA A 97 6.83 7.81 -22.19
N ALA A 98 5.68 7.71 -21.50
CA ALA A 98 4.70 8.80 -21.45
C ALA A 98 5.24 10.07 -20.75
N ILE A 99 6.12 9.90 -19.75
CA ILE A 99 6.81 11.03 -19.10
C ILE A 99 7.79 11.70 -20.07
N GLU A 100 8.57 10.90 -20.83
CA GLU A 100 9.52 11.40 -21.84
C GLU A 100 8.80 12.13 -22.98
N ASP A 101 7.66 11.60 -23.44
CA ASP A 101 6.86 12.18 -24.52
C ASP A 101 5.98 13.37 -24.07
N GLY A 102 5.90 13.64 -22.75
CA GLY A 102 5.07 14.70 -22.19
C GLY A 102 3.55 14.47 -22.34
N ASP A 103 3.14 13.22 -22.60
CA ASP A 103 1.73 12.83 -22.74
C ASP A 103 1.05 12.79 -21.37
N LYS A 104 0.38 13.89 -21.02
CA LYS A 104 -0.30 14.05 -19.72
C LYS A 104 -1.39 13.00 -19.48
N GLU A 105 -2.12 12.58 -20.51
CA GLU A 105 -3.16 11.56 -20.38
C GLU A 105 -2.55 10.17 -20.19
N GLY A 106 -1.48 9.86 -20.93
CA GLY A 106 -0.68 8.65 -20.75
C GLY A 106 -0.09 8.56 -19.34
N ILE A 107 0.52 9.64 -18.85
CA ILE A 107 1.11 9.70 -17.50
C ILE A 107 0.07 9.36 -16.44
N GLU A 108 -1.13 9.96 -16.48
CA GLU A 108 -2.16 9.68 -15.48
C GLU A 108 -2.66 8.22 -15.54
N LYS A 109 -2.86 7.70 -16.75
CA LYS A 109 -3.33 6.34 -17.00
C LYS A 109 -2.33 5.29 -16.54
N TYR A 110 -1.05 5.43 -16.91
CA TYR A 110 -0.02 4.46 -16.56
C TYR A 110 0.42 4.59 -15.10
N SER A 111 0.37 5.79 -14.52
CA SER A 111 0.62 6.00 -13.09
C SER A 111 -0.36 5.21 -12.22
N LYS A 112 -1.68 5.34 -12.48
CA LYS A 112 -2.71 4.57 -11.76
C LYS A 112 -2.54 3.05 -11.91
N ARG A 113 -2.14 2.57 -13.10
CA ARG A 113 -1.88 1.14 -13.35
C ARG A 113 -0.65 0.64 -12.59
N THR A 114 0.41 1.44 -12.55
CA THR A 114 1.65 1.10 -11.86
C THR A 114 1.43 1.05 -10.35
N GLU A 115 0.60 1.95 -9.81
CA GLU A 115 0.18 1.91 -8.41
C GLU A 115 -0.70 0.69 -8.12
N GLY A 116 -1.78 0.46 -8.88
CA GLY A 116 -2.68 -0.67 -8.65
C GLY A 116 -1.99 -2.05 -8.62
N HIS A 117 -0.91 -2.23 -9.39
CA HIS A 117 -0.11 -3.47 -9.40
C HIS A 117 0.96 -3.54 -8.30
N LYS A 118 1.19 -2.48 -7.52
CA LYS A 118 2.00 -2.55 -6.28
C LYS A 118 1.21 -3.14 -5.11
N ALA A 119 -0.12 -3.18 -5.21
CA ALA A 119 -1.04 -3.65 -4.17
C ALA A 119 -1.21 -5.18 -4.10
N THR A 120 -0.79 -5.92 -5.13
CA THR A 120 -1.12 -7.35 -5.36
C THR A 120 0.02 -8.10 -6.00
#